data_AF-A0A7J7J191-F1
#
_entry.id   AF-A0A7J7J191-F1
#
_cell.length_a   1.000
_cell.length_b   1.000
_cell.length_c   1.000
_cell.angle_alpha   90.00
_cell.angle_beta   90.00
_cell.angle_gamma   90.00
#
_symmetry.space_group_name_H-M   'P 1'
#
loop_
_entity.id
_entity.type
_entity.pdbx_description
1 polymer ?
#
loop_
_entity_poly.entity_id
_entity_poly.type
_entity_poly.pdbx_seq_one_letter_code
_entity_poly.pdbx_strand_id
1 'polypeptide(L)'
;MRQKPFLQASNCGKYDITFSYWQECGRRGASWMKCALDDHCAADCVRIYMRKHAVRCAVWLRKEVHQLTCGDYARIHSGGKDGCIMLSKVADKQFIDKCME
;
A
#
# COMPACT_ATOMS: atom_id res chain seq x y z
N MET A 1 -19.45 19.62 26.33
CA MET A 1 -18.15 19.32 25.67
C MET A 1 -18.46 18.51 24.40
N ARG A 2 -18.39 19.13 23.21
CA ARG A 2 -18.62 18.41 21.95
C ARG A 2 -17.32 17.68 21.60
N GLN A 3 -17.33 16.35 21.62
CA GLN A 3 -16.24 15.55 21.06
C GLN A 3 -16.08 15.98 19.61
N LYS A 4 -14.95 16.59 19.26
CA LYS A 4 -14.58 16.76 17.85
C LYS A 4 -14.54 15.35 17.26
N PRO A 5 -15.22 15.05 16.15
CA PRO A 5 -15.02 13.79 15.49
C PRO A 5 -13.52 13.71 15.20
N PHE A 6 -12.85 12.75 15.83
CA PHE A 6 -11.51 12.37 15.44
C PHE A 6 -11.69 12.00 13.96
N LEU A 7 -11.22 12.85 13.04
CA LEU A 7 -10.91 12.36 11.72
C LEU A 7 -9.95 11.21 12.02
N GLN A 8 -10.42 9.96 11.95
CA GLN A 8 -9.51 8.86 11.73
C GLN A 8 -8.75 9.31 10.50
N ALA A 9 -7.47 9.65 10.65
CA ALA A 9 -6.64 9.81 9.50
C ALA A 9 -6.85 8.52 8.69
N SER A 10 -7.40 8.60 7.48
CA SER A 10 -7.65 7.39 6.70
C SER A 10 -6.33 6.69 6.38
N ASN A 11 -5.25 7.47 6.39
CA ASN A 11 -3.88 7.15 6.02
C ASN A 11 -2.95 7.72 7.10
N CYS A 12 -1.80 7.11 7.37
CA CYS A 12 -0.86 7.60 8.39
C CYS A 12 0.60 7.37 7.96
N GLY A 13 1.47 8.32 8.34
CA GLY A 13 2.91 8.21 8.20
C GLY A 13 3.44 8.35 6.77
N LYS A 14 4.75 8.13 6.62
CA LYS A 14 5.50 8.37 5.37
C LYS A 14 4.98 7.57 4.15
N TYR A 15 4.41 6.40 4.42
CA TYR A 15 3.91 5.50 3.39
C TYR A 15 2.37 5.52 3.29
N ASP A 16 1.70 6.56 3.79
CA ASP A 16 0.24 6.73 3.73
C ASP A 16 -0.55 5.46 4.11
N ILE A 17 -0.06 4.71 5.12
CA ILE A 17 -0.60 3.40 5.48
C ILE A 17 -1.97 3.57 6.11
N THR A 18 -2.99 2.95 5.52
CA THR A 18 -4.34 2.90 6.10
C THR A 18 -4.44 1.82 7.18
N PHE A 19 -5.47 1.90 8.02
CA PHE A 19 -5.70 0.87 9.04
C PHE A 19 -5.89 -0.53 8.43
N SER A 20 -6.63 -0.64 7.31
CA SER A 20 -6.84 -1.92 6.62
C SER A 20 -5.55 -2.45 5.99
N TYR A 21 -4.73 -1.56 5.40
CA TYR A 21 -3.41 -1.91 4.89
C TYR A 21 -2.54 -2.54 6.00
N TRP A 22 -2.52 -1.91 7.18
CA TRP A 22 -1.80 -2.41 8.35
C TRP A 22 -2.32 -3.75 8.87
N GLN A 23 -3.65 -3.94 8.89
CA GLN A 23 -4.24 -5.23 9.25
C GLN A 23 -3.77 -6.33 8.29
N GLU A 24 -3.72 -6.01 7.00
CA GLU A 24 -3.33 -6.95 5.96
C GLU A 24 -1.84 -7.27 5.92
N CYS A 25 -0.98 -6.36 6.39
CA CYS A 25 0.45 -6.62 6.57
C CYS A 25 0.78 -7.36 7.88
N GLY A 26 -0.23 -7.84 8.61
CA GLY A 26 -0.05 -8.67 9.81
C GLY A 26 0.00 -7.90 11.12
N ARG A 27 -0.55 -6.67 11.16
CA ARG A 27 -0.68 -5.87 12.40
C ARG A 27 0.65 -5.63 13.12
N ARG A 28 1.68 -5.23 12.37
CA ARG A 28 3.04 -4.98 12.88
C ARG A 28 3.07 -3.91 13.97
N GLY A 29 4.02 -4.04 14.91
CA GLY A 29 4.21 -3.07 15.99
C GLY A 29 3.09 -3.07 17.03
N ALA A 30 3.10 -2.07 17.92
CA ALA A 30 2.15 -1.99 19.03
C ALA A 30 0.75 -1.46 18.62
N SER A 31 0.68 -0.64 17.57
CA SER A 31 -0.58 -0.16 17.00
C SER A 31 -0.36 0.33 15.56
N TRP A 32 -1.45 0.48 14.80
CA TRP A 32 -1.40 1.03 13.44
C TRP A 32 -0.66 2.38 13.38
N MET A 33 -1.07 3.37 14.18
CA MET A 33 -0.43 4.69 14.17
C MET A 33 1.05 4.63 14.59
N LYS A 34 1.38 3.83 15.60
CA LYS A 34 2.78 3.67 16.04
C LYS A 34 3.64 3.05 14.94
N CYS A 35 3.13 2.04 14.24
CA CYS A 35 3.84 1.41 13.15
C CYS A 35 3.96 2.32 11.93
N ALA A 36 2.89 3.04 11.58
CA ALA A 36 2.88 3.93 10.43
C ALA A 36 3.84 5.13 10.59
N LEU A 37 4.03 5.61 11.82
CA LEU A 37 4.96 6.71 12.15
C LEU A 37 6.41 6.25 12.37
N ASP A 38 6.68 4.94 12.41
CA ASP A 38 8.02 4.38 12.54
C ASP A 38 8.52 3.89 11.18
N ASP A 39 9.60 4.48 10.66
CA ASP A 39 10.10 4.21 9.31
C ASP A 39 10.43 2.72 9.08
N HIS A 40 10.96 2.03 10.10
CA HIS A 40 11.28 0.61 10.00
C HIS A 40 10.03 -0.27 9.95
N CYS A 41 9.08 -0.05 10.86
CA CYS A 41 7.82 -0.79 10.92
C CYS A 41 6.97 -0.55 9.68
N ALA A 42 6.87 0.71 9.24
CA ALA A 42 6.12 1.08 8.06
C ALA A 42 6.72 0.45 6.79
N ALA A 43 8.03 0.54 6.60
CA ALA A 43 8.70 -0.06 5.43
C ALA A 43 8.56 -1.58 5.41
N ASP A 44 8.63 -2.25 6.56
CA ASP A 44 8.43 -3.69 6.66
C ASP A 44 6.97 -4.10 6.42
N CYS A 45 6.01 -3.35 6.95
CA CYS A 45 4.58 -3.51 6.64
C CYS A 45 4.31 -3.38 5.13
N VAL A 46 4.90 -2.39 4.46
CA VAL A 46 4.82 -2.23 3.00
C VAL A 46 5.34 -3.47 2.29
N ARG A 47 6.54 -3.97 2.64
CA ARG A 47 7.12 -5.17 2.00
C ARG A 47 6.25 -6.40 2.15
N ILE A 48 5.66 -6.62 3.32
CA ILE A 48 4.77 -7.77 3.56
C ILE A 48 3.49 -7.64 2.74
N TYR A 49 2.88 -6.46 2.73
CA TYR A 49 1.69 -6.18 1.94
C TYR A 49 1.96 -6.44 0.45
N MET A 50 3.11 -5.97 -0.06
CA MET A 50 3.52 -6.22 -1.45
C MET A 50 3.68 -7.70 -1.74
N ARG A 51 4.38 -8.46 -0.89
CA ARG A 51 4.52 -9.92 -1.08
C ARG A 51 3.18 -10.64 -1.13
N LYS A 52 2.25 -10.23 -0.25
CA LYS A 52 0.90 -10.83 -0.17
C LYS A 52 0.10 -10.62 -1.46
N HIS A 53 0.19 -9.44 -2.07
CA HIS A 53 -0.65 -9.08 -3.23
C HIS A 53 0.04 -9.19 -4.58
N ALA A 54 1.37 -9.37 -4.60
CA ALA A 54 2.18 -9.52 -5.82
C ALA A 54 1.70 -10.69 -6.69
N VAL A 55 1.43 -11.85 -6.11
CA VAL A 55 1.01 -13.05 -6.86
C VAL A 55 -0.25 -12.78 -7.66
N ARG A 56 -1.25 -12.14 -7.03
CA ARG A 56 -2.52 -11.82 -7.68
C ARG A 56 -2.34 -10.80 -8.80
N CYS A 57 -1.50 -9.78 -8.58
CA CYS A 57 -1.17 -8.80 -9.60
C CYS A 57 -0.45 -9.43 -10.80
N ALA A 58 0.50 -10.32 -10.54
CA ALA A 58 1.24 -11.06 -11.56
C ALA A 58 0.29 -11.92 -12.43
N VAL A 59 -0.61 -12.67 -11.79
CA VAL A 59 -1.66 -13.44 -12.50
C VAL A 59 -2.53 -12.54 -13.37
N TRP A 60 -2.98 -11.39 -12.86
CA TRP A 60 -3.81 -10.46 -13.61
C TRP A 60 -3.10 -9.89 -14.84
N LEU A 61 -1.85 -9.49 -14.68
CA LEU A 61 -1.03 -8.90 -15.75
C LEU A 61 -0.42 -9.95 -16.69
N ARG A 62 -0.65 -11.24 -16.45
CA ARG A 62 -0.02 -12.36 -17.17
C ARG A 62 1.52 -12.24 -17.16
N LYS A 63 2.06 -11.92 -15.98
CA LYS A 63 3.49 -11.81 -15.67
C LYS A 63 3.87 -12.82 -14.60
N GLU A 64 5.14 -13.14 -14.50
CA GLU A 64 5.72 -13.75 -13.29
C GLU A 64 5.96 -12.67 -12.23
N VAL A 65 6.00 -13.06 -10.94
CA VAL A 65 6.16 -12.09 -9.83
C VAL A 65 7.46 -11.29 -9.95
N HIS A 66 8.54 -11.89 -10.44
CA HIS A 66 9.82 -11.18 -10.64
C HIS A 66 9.80 -10.17 -11.80
N GLN A 67 8.77 -10.22 -12.67
CA GLN A 67 8.58 -9.28 -13.77
C GLN A 67 7.71 -8.08 -13.38
N LEU A 68 7.23 -8.02 -12.13
CA LEU A 68 6.50 -6.86 -11.63
C LEU A 68 7.44 -5.66 -11.50
N THR A 69 6.98 -4.53 -12.00
CA THR A 69 7.70 -3.26 -11.97
C THR A 69 7.35 -2.46 -10.71
N CYS A 70 8.12 -1.40 -10.42
CA CYS A 70 7.77 -0.45 -9.37
C CYS A 70 6.34 0.09 -9.56
N GLY A 71 5.94 0.35 -10.81
CA GLY A 71 4.58 0.79 -11.13
C GLY A 71 3.49 -0.21 -10.75
N ASP A 72 3.74 -1.50 -10.97
CA ASP A 72 2.82 -2.56 -10.56
C ASP A 72 2.64 -2.59 -9.04
N TYR A 73 3.74 -2.39 -8.28
CA TYR A 73 3.69 -2.28 -6.82
C TYR A 73 3.08 -0.98 -6.32
N ALA A 74 3.30 0.15 -7.00
CA ALA A 74 2.69 1.43 -6.68
C ALA A 74 1.16 1.35 -6.80
N ARG A 75 0.66 0.68 -7.85
CA ARG A 75 -0.78 0.40 -7.97
C ARG A 75 -1.32 -0.43 -6.82
N ILE A 76 -0.61 -1.47 -6.39
CA ILE A 76 -0.98 -2.27 -5.21
C ILE A 76 -1.00 -1.39 -3.95
N HIS A 77 -0.03 -0.49 -3.81
CA HIS A 77 0.07 0.39 -2.64
C HIS A 77 -1.13 1.32 -2.54
N SER A 78 -1.46 2.02 -3.64
CA SER A 78 -2.51 3.04 -3.66
C SER A 78 -3.92 2.47 -3.75
N GLY A 79 -4.09 1.37 -4.49
CA GLY A 79 -5.40 0.75 -4.72
C GLY A 79 -5.67 -0.49 -3.87
N GLY A 80 -4.75 -0.85 -2.98
CA GLY A 80 -4.82 -2.08 -2.19
C GLY A 80 -4.79 -3.36 -3.05
N LYS A 81 -5.39 -4.45 -2.53
CA LYS A 81 -5.39 -5.79 -3.15
C LYS A 81 -5.91 -5.85 -4.60
N ASP A 82 -6.72 -4.87 -5.00
CA ASP A 82 -7.35 -4.77 -6.32
C ASP A 82 -6.73 -3.64 -7.18
N GLY A 83 -5.76 -2.89 -6.64
CA GLY A 83 -5.17 -1.74 -7.31
C GLY A 83 -4.52 -2.09 -8.65
N CYS A 84 -3.85 -3.23 -8.73
CA CYS A 84 -3.28 -3.73 -9.99
C CYS A 84 -4.34 -4.06 -11.06
N ILE A 85 -5.59 -4.36 -10.66
CA ILE A 85 -6.71 -4.66 -11.56
C ILE A 85 -7.43 -3.38 -12.00
N MET A 86 -7.62 -2.46 -11.05
CA MET A 86 -8.42 -1.24 -11.25
C MET A 86 -7.60 -0.13 -11.91
N LEU A 87 -6.35 0.08 -11.47
CA LEU A 87 -5.47 1.12 -11.98
C LEU A 87 -4.74 0.69 -13.26
N SER A 88 -4.71 -0.60 -13.61
CA SER A 88 -4.26 -1.02 -14.96
C SER A 88 -5.15 -0.55 -16.08
N LYS A 89 -6.42 -0.21 -15.78
CA LYS A 89 -7.38 0.33 -16.75
C LYS A 89 -7.31 1.85 -16.89
N VAL A 90 -6.72 2.55 -15.92
CA VAL A 90 -6.60 4.01 -15.90
C VAL A 90 -5.13 4.34 -16.16
N ALA A 91 -4.83 4.93 -17.32
CA ALA A 91 -3.47 5.22 -17.75
C ALA A 91 -2.62 5.87 -16.63
N ASP A 92 -1.52 5.19 -16.35
CA ASP A 92 -0.88 5.07 -15.04
C ASP A 92 0.22 6.09 -14.76
N LYS A 93 0.27 7.16 -15.55
CA LYS A 93 1.50 7.95 -15.69
C LYS A 93 1.79 8.87 -14.51
N GLN A 94 0.76 9.45 -13.90
CA GLN A 94 0.95 10.45 -12.82
C GLN A 94 1.36 9.86 -11.46
N PHE A 95 1.14 8.57 -11.21
CA PHE A 95 1.46 7.96 -9.91
C PHE A 95 2.83 7.26 -9.92
N ILE A 96 3.24 6.69 -11.06
CA ILE A 96 4.54 6.01 -11.21
C ILE A 96 5.70 7.02 -11.25
N ASP A 97 5.54 8.16 -11.90
CA ASP A 97 6.62 9.15 -12.05
C ASP A 97 7.09 9.68 -10.67
N LYS A 98 6.21 9.71 -9.65
CA LYS A 98 6.56 10.07 -8.26
C LYS A 98 7.31 8.98 -7.48
N CYS A 99 7.35 7.74 -7.97
CA CYS A 99 8.06 6.64 -7.30
C CYS A 99 9.51 6.46 -7.82
N MET A 100 9.91 7.24 -8.83
CA MET A 100 11.22 7.14 -9.50
C MET A 100 12.09 8.40 -9.33
N GLU A 101 11.65 9.39 -8.54
CA GLU A 101 12.46 10.52 -8.05
C GLU A 101 12.99 10.24 -6.65
#